data_AF-B2L229-F1
#
_entry.id   AF-B2L229-F1
#
_cell.length_a   1.000
_cell.length_b   1.000
_cell.length_c   1.000
_cell.angle_alpha   90.00
_cell.angle_beta   90.00
_cell.angle_gamma   90.00
#
_symmetry.space_group_name_H-M   'P 1'
#
loop_
_entity.id
_entity.type
_entity.pdbx_description
1 polymer ?
#
loop_
_entity_poly.entity_id
_entity_poly.type
_entity_poly.pdbx_seq_one_letter_code
_entity_poly.pdbx_strand_id
1 'polypeptide(L)'
;MRSGALLSRWRRAWQRLGDARTLLKRSRDEYEFQPGYLEIVERPPAPWARGTALLLILAILLALGWAILGFLDIHASAAGRLMVSSYTKVIQAHEAGEVRAIHVRDGQRVKAGEVLVALNPIGIDAELSELRTQLDFKRLELARARALLTPDPLHSYQTPAGLDVQQAAAAREQLLSTWKEISANLDSLNAEIAINQANQRARGSEISALGKLASNVRKRLHARRAMAAEQLMPLVELLEQEKEQLDVERSLAQQQAELQVLKAQAQNRREQRDSFLARTQREQHELLNRSQQEIAVLEQQLIRGRDRQRLQTLLAPVDGVVQQLAVHTLGGAVQAAQQLLVIVPEGAELDAEVMVLNKDVGFVRAGQPVEIKVDAFPYTRYGTLRGTVAHVSGDAIKDEQLGLVFPTRIRLERAAIAAGQGWMPLQAGMSVTGEIRTGERRVINYLLSPIREYQSEALRER
;
A
#
# COMPACT_ATOMS: atom_id res chain seq x y z
N MET A 1 -70.91 -54.14 50.12
CA MET A 1 -70.76 -55.14 51.21
C MET A 1 -69.77 -56.29 50.89
N ARG A 2 -68.58 -56.06 50.30
CA ARG A 2 -67.59 -57.17 50.11
C ARG A 2 -66.09 -56.82 50.29
N SER A 3 -65.69 -55.57 50.49
CA SER A 3 -64.28 -55.18 50.64
C SER A 3 -63.73 -55.22 52.08
N GLY A 4 -64.56 -55.00 53.10
CA GLY A 4 -64.14 -55.08 54.52
C GLY A 4 -63.87 -56.51 55.02
N ALA A 5 -64.42 -57.52 54.34
CA ALA A 5 -64.21 -58.94 54.68
C ALA A 5 -62.80 -59.43 54.33
N LEU A 6 -62.16 -58.88 53.28
CA LEU A 6 -60.80 -59.24 52.87
C LEU A 6 -59.74 -58.63 53.80
N LEU A 7 -59.89 -57.36 54.17
CA LEU A 7 -58.99 -56.70 55.13
C LEU A 7 -59.08 -57.30 56.54
N SER A 8 -60.28 -57.68 57.01
CA SER A 8 -60.41 -58.38 58.31
C SER A 8 -59.92 -59.83 58.27
N ARG A 9 -59.93 -60.50 57.11
CA ARG A 9 -59.28 -61.80 56.91
C ARG A 9 -57.77 -61.67 56.86
N TRP A 10 -57.25 -60.64 56.19
CA TRP A 10 -55.82 -60.33 56.18
C TRP A 10 -55.31 -59.96 57.57
N ARG A 11 -56.04 -59.14 58.33
CA ARG A 11 -55.67 -58.78 59.71
C ARG A 11 -55.71 -59.98 60.67
N ARG A 12 -56.71 -60.86 60.52
CA ARG A 12 -56.78 -62.13 61.27
C ARG A 12 -55.71 -63.14 60.85
N ALA A 13 -55.33 -63.17 59.56
CA ALA A 13 -54.21 -63.98 59.09
C ALA A 13 -52.87 -63.44 59.63
N TRP A 14 -52.69 -62.12 59.65
CA TRP A 14 -51.50 -61.46 60.20
C TRP A 14 -51.40 -61.61 61.73
N GLN A 15 -52.51 -61.55 62.46
CA GLN A 15 -52.54 -61.84 63.91
C GLN A 15 -52.25 -63.31 64.20
N ARG A 16 -52.78 -64.26 63.39
CA ARG A 16 -52.41 -65.69 63.50
C ARG A 16 -50.94 -65.96 63.15
N LEU A 17 -50.33 -65.18 62.25
CA LEU A 17 -48.90 -65.22 61.94
C LEU A 17 -48.03 -64.57 63.03
N GLY A 18 -48.57 -63.60 63.78
CA GLY A 18 -47.94 -63.01 64.96
C GLY A 18 -47.96 -63.93 66.17
N ASP A 19 -49.09 -64.58 66.44
CA ASP A 19 -49.30 -65.47 67.60
C ASP A 19 -48.68 -66.88 67.40
N ALA A 20 -48.43 -67.31 66.15
CA ALA A 20 -47.70 -68.55 65.87
C ALA A 20 -46.20 -68.48 66.21
N ARG A 21 -45.66 -67.30 66.53
CA ARG A 21 -44.24 -67.09 66.86
C ARG A 21 -43.90 -67.20 68.36
N THR A 22 -44.87 -67.46 69.23
CA THR A 22 -44.64 -67.53 70.68
C THR A 22 -44.57 -68.94 71.27
N LEU A 23 -44.63 -70.01 70.46
CA LEU A 23 -44.65 -71.38 71.01
C LEU A 23 -43.32 -72.13 71.08
N LEU A 24 -42.21 -71.62 70.55
CA LEU A 24 -40.87 -72.19 70.80
C LEU A 24 -39.80 -71.11 70.63
N LYS A 25 -39.71 -70.17 71.58
CA LYS A 25 -38.47 -69.38 71.72
C LYS A 25 -37.51 -70.22 72.57
N ARG A 26 -36.73 -71.05 71.88
CA ARG A 26 -35.60 -71.74 72.51
C ARG A 26 -34.63 -70.72 73.10
N SER A 27 -34.20 -70.95 74.34
CA SER A 27 -33.20 -70.07 74.96
C SER A 27 -31.86 -70.23 74.24
N ARG A 28 -30.97 -69.24 74.35
CA ARG A 28 -29.65 -69.27 73.70
C ARG A 28 -28.84 -70.51 74.08
N ASP A 29 -29.10 -71.05 75.28
CA ASP A 29 -28.41 -72.21 75.86
C ASP A 29 -28.95 -73.55 75.31
N GLU A 30 -30.17 -73.59 74.77
CA GLU A 30 -30.75 -74.81 74.14
C GLU A 30 -30.18 -75.10 72.74
N TYR A 31 -29.41 -74.17 72.15
CA TYR A 31 -28.71 -74.37 70.89
C TYR A 31 -27.32 -75.01 71.04
N GLU A 32 -26.76 -75.05 72.25
CA GLU A 32 -25.42 -75.63 72.51
C GLU A 32 -25.41 -77.16 72.56
N PHE A 33 -26.57 -77.81 72.65
CA PHE A 33 -26.70 -79.27 72.78
C PHE A 33 -27.26 -79.98 71.52
N GLN A 34 -27.20 -79.35 70.34
CA GLN A 34 -27.59 -79.98 69.07
C GLN A 34 -26.36 -80.36 68.21
N PRO A 35 -26.41 -81.44 67.42
CA PRO A 35 -25.31 -81.80 66.52
C PRO A 35 -25.05 -80.66 65.52
N GLY A 36 -23.78 -80.27 65.37
CA GLY A 36 -23.33 -78.97 64.82
C GLY A 36 -23.79 -78.56 63.41
N TYR A 37 -24.54 -79.38 62.68
CA TYR A 37 -25.13 -78.99 61.40
C TYR A 37 -26.45 -78.19 61.53
N LEU A 38 -27.17 -78.30 62.66
CA LEU A 38 -28.42 -77.56 62.89
C LEU A 38 -28.18 -76.14 63.46
N GLU A 39 -27.08 -75.93 64.19
CA GLU A 39 -26.75 -74.63 64.81
C GLU A 39 -26.49 -73.52 63.79
N ILE A 40 -25.93 -73.88 62.63
CA ILE A 40 -25.54 -72.92 61.58
C ILE A 40 -26.76 -72.43 60.78
N VAL A 41 -27.83 -73.23 60.69
CA VAL A 41 -29.00 -72.90 59.86
C VAL A 41 -30.03 -72.06 60.63
N GLU A 42 -30.15 -72.25 61.96
CA GLU A 42 -31.24 -71.66 62.75
C GLU A 42 -30.87 -70.39 63.55
N ARG A 43 -29.59 -69.99 63.61
CA ARG A 43 -29.20 -68.74 64.30
C ARG A 43 -29.65 -67.50 63.49
N PRO A 44 -30.53 -66.63 64.01
CA PRO A 44 -30.82 -65.36 63.35
C PRO A 44 -29.55 -64.48 63.35
N PRO A 45 -29.24 -63.77 62.24
CA PRO A 45 -28.03 -62.96 62.14
C PRO A 45 -28.03 -61.85 63.20
N ALA A 46 -26.86 -61.61 63.79
CA ALA A 46 -26.68 -60.71 64.91
C ALA A 46 -27.15 -59.26 64.59
N PRO A 47 -27.74 -58.52 65.54
CA PRO A 47 -28.34 -57.21 65.28
C PRO A 47 -27.36 -56.16 64.75
N TRP A 48 -26.08 -56.24 65.11
CA TRP A 48 -25.04 -55.34 64.61
C TRP A 48 -24.73 -55.54 63.12
N ALA A 49 -24.87 -56.77 62.60
CA ALA A 49 -24.69 -57.06 61.17
C ALA A 49 -25.78 -56.40 60.30
N ARG A 50 -26.97 -56.16 60.86
CA ARG A 50 -28.04 -55.41 60.18
C ARG A 50 -27.77 -53.91 60.16
N GLY A 51 -27.22 -53.37 61.26
CA GLY A 51 -26.85 -51.96 61.35
C GLY A 51 -25.72 -51.56 60.39
N THR A 52 -24.67 -52.37 60.31
CA THR A 52 -23.56 -52.15 59.38
C THR A 52 -24.00 -52.32 57.92
N ALA A 53 -24.90 -53.27 57.61
CA ALA A 53 -25.47 -53.43 56.27
C ALA A 53 -26.30 -52.22 55.84
N LEU A 54 -27.13 -51.66 56.72
CA LEU A 54 -27.92 -50.44 56.43
C LEU A 54 -27.04 -49.21 56.23
N LEU A 55 -25.98 -49.05 57.03
CA LEU A 55 -25.02 -47.94 56.87
C LEU A 55 -24.27 -48.06 55.54
N LEU A 56 -23.85 -49.26 55.15
CA LEU A 56 -23.25 -49.52 53.84
C LEU A 56 -24.21 -49.19 52.70
N ILE A 57 -25.48 -49.62 52.79
CA ILE A 57 -26.50 -49.29 51.77
C ILE A 57 -26.69 -47.77 51.68
N LEU A 58 -26.77 -47.06 52.82
CA LEU A 58 -26.90 -45.62 52.84
C LEU A 58 -25.68 -44.91 52.23
N ALA A 59 -24.46 -45.35 52.55
CA ALA A 59 -23.22 -44.81 52.00
C ALA A 59 -23.15 -45.02 50.48
N ILE A 60 -23.57 -46.19 49.99
CA ILE A 60 -23.65 -46.49 48.56
C ILE A 60 -24.70 -45.60 47.87
N LEU A 61 -25.87 -45.43 48.48
CA LEU A 61 -26.92 -44.55 47.94
C LEU A 61 -26.48 -43.07 47.92
N LEU A 62 -25.72 -42.62 48.93
CA LEU A 62 -25.18 -41.27 48.99
C LEU A 62 -24.09 -41.06 47.93
N ALA A 63 -23.16 -42.02 47.78
CA ALA A 63 -22.13 -42.00 46.74
C ALA A 63 -22.75 -42.05 45.34
N LEU A 64 -23.80 -42.85 45.14
CA LEU A 64 -24.55 -42.91 43.88
C LEU A 64 -25.30 -41.60 43.61
N GLY A 65 -25.94 -41.02 44.63
CA GLY A 65 -26.58 -39.71 44.53
C GLY A 65 -25.58 -38.60 44.16
N TRP A 66 -24.41 -38.59 44.80
CA TRP A 66 -23.32 -37.69 44.46
C TRP A 66 -22.79 -37.94 43.05
N ALA A 67 -22.61 -39.20 42.63
CA ALA A 67 -22.12 -39.52 41.29
C ALA A 67 -23.10 -39.11 40.16
N ILE A 68 -24.41 -39.10 40.46
CA ILE A 68 -25.47 -38.66 39.55
C ILE A 68 -25.54 -37.14 39.44
N LEU A 69 -25.32 -36.42 40.54
CA LEU A 69 -25.43 -34.96 40.61
C LEU A 69 -24.10 -34.22 40.37
N GLY A 70 -22.96 -34.86 40.64
CA GLY A 70 -21.63 -34.28 40.52
C GLY A 70 -21.16 -34.20 39.08
N PHE A 71 -20.69 -33.01 38.68
CA PHE A 71 -20.05 -32.72 37.41
C PHE A 71 -18.53 -32.64 37.59
N LEU A 72 -17.81 -33.14 36.59
CA LEU A 72 -16.36 -33.04 36.50
C LEU A 72 -16.00 -32.34 35.18
N ASP A 73 -15.16 -31.32 35.27
CA ASP A 73 -14.67 -30.58 34.11
C ASP A 73 -13.72 -31.47 33.29
N ILE A 74 -13.92 -31.47 31.97
CA ILE A 74 -13.03 -32.13 31.02
C ILE A 74 -12.14 -31.06 30.40
N HIS A 75 -10.84 -31.29 30.48
CA HIS A 75 -9.83 -30.42 29.89
C HIS A 75 -9.11 -31.14 28.75
N ALA A 76 -8.90 -30.44 27.65
CA ALA A 76 -7.95 -30.83 26.63
C ALA A 76 -6.63 -30.10 26.90
N SER A 77 -5.58 -30.86 27.21
CA SER A 77 -4.23 -30.32 27.40
C SER A 77 -3.53 -30.20 26.06
N ALA A 78 -3.09 -29.00 25.72
CA ALA A 78 -2.37 -28.71 24.49
C ALA A 78 -1.06 -27.98 24.82
N ALA A 79 0.07 -28.55 24.38
CA ALA A 79 1.38 -27.93 24.53
C ALA A 79 1.59 -26.87 23.43
N GLY A 80 2.32 -25.81 23.75
CA GLY A 80 2.49 -24.66 22.87
C GLY A 80 3.54 -23.69 23.32
N ARG A 81 3.51 -22.50 22.72
CA ARG A 81 4.43 -21.40 23.03
C ARG A 81 3.73 -20.05 22.97
N LEU A 82 4.25 -19.07 23.70
CA LEU A 82 3.82 -17.69 23.59
C LEU A 82 4.34 -17.07 22.30
N MET A 83 3.47 -16.41 21.55
CA MET A 83 3.81 -15.64 20.37
C MET A 83 3.24 -14.21 20.47
N VAL A 84 3.86 -13.28 19.77
CA VAL A 84 3.37 -11.91 19.68
C VAL A 84 2.19 -11.89 18.71
N SER A 85 1.03 -11.39 19.13
CA SER A 85 -0.18 -11.28 18.27
C SER A 85 0.06 -10.33 17.09
N SER A 86 0.83 -9.27 17.31
CA SER A 86 1.25 -8.32 16.27
C SER A 86 2.28 -8.96 15.37
N TYR A 87 1.97 -9.03 14.07
CA TYR A 87 2.92 -9.42 13.05
C TYR A 87 4.19 -8.58 13.12
N THR A 88 5.33 -9.25 13.26
CA THR A 88 6.63 -8.63 13.23
C THR A 88 6.85 -7.88 11.92
N LYS A 89 7.43 -6.68 11.98
CA LYS A 89 7.65 -5.84 10.80
C LYS A 89 9.01 -6.14 10.21
N VAL A 90 9.02 -6.78 9.04
CA VAL A 90 10.26 -7.05 8.30
C VAL A 90 10.68 -5.78 7.57
N ILE A 91 11.91 -5.33 7.83
CA ILE A 91 12.53 -4.20 7.15
C ILE A 91 13.49 -4.77 6.09
N GLN A 92 13.22 -4.42 4.85
CA GLN A 92 13.95 -4.89 3.67
C GLN A 92 14.49 -3.72 2.85
N ALA A 93 15.59 -3.95 2.14
CA ALA A 93 16.09 -3.00 1.17
C ALA A 93 15.13 -2.91 -0.03
N HIS A 94 14.70 -1.70 -0.40
CA HIS A 94 13.85 -1.51 -1.58
C HIS A 94 14.66 -1.68 -2.87
N GLU A 95 15.92 -1.25 -2.86
CA GLU A 95 16.84 -1.31 -4.00
C GLU A 95 18.22 -1.80 -3.56
N ALA A 96 19.02 -2.23 -4.53
CA ALA A 96 20.40 -2.61 -4.26
C ALA A 96 21.26 -1.39 -3.91
N GLY A 97 22.20 -1.56 -2.99
CA GLY A 97 23.08 -0.49 -2.53
C GLY A 97 24.19 -1.00 -1.62
N GLU A 98 25.02 -0.08 -1.15
CA GLU A 98 26.11 -0.38 -0.21
C GLU A 98 25.73 0.10 1.19
N VAL A 99 25.99 -0.68 2.23
CA VAL A 99 25.70 -0.26 3.61
C VAL A 99 26.63 0.87 4.03
N ARG A 100 26.11 2.09 4.14
CA ARG A 100 26.86 3.28 4.56
C ARG A 100 26.99 3.36 6.07
N ALA A 101 25.89 3.14 6.79
CA ALA A 101 25.84 3.21 8.23
C ALA A 101 24.75 2.29 8.79
N ILE A 102 25.05 1.65 9.92
CA ILE A 102 24.11 0.85 10.70
C ILE A 102 23.97 1.56 12.05
N HIS A 103 22.78 2.06 12.34
CA HIS A 103 22.50 2.88 13.53
C HIS A 103 21.92 2.08 14.70
N VAL A 104 21.59 0.80 14.45
CA VAL A 104 20.93 -0.07 15.43
C VAL A 104 21.69 -1.37 15.67
N ARG A 105 21.39 -2.01 16.80
CA ARG A 105 21.92 -3.32 17.19
C ARG A 105 20.78 -4.26 17.55
N ASP A 106 21.04 -5.57 17.47
CA ASP A 106 20.09 -6.57 17.94
C ASP A 106 19.74 -6.35 19.43
N GLY A 107 18.45 -6.37 19.74
CA GLY A 107 17.90 -6.10 21.08
C GLY A 107 17.73 -4.61 21.42
N GLN A 108 18.11 -3.69 20.54
CA GLN A 108 17.93 -2.24 20.76
C GLN A 108 16.46 -1.84 20.58
N ARG A 109 15.97 -0.98 21.48
CA ARG A 109 14.66 -0.33 21.36
C ARG A 109 14.74 0.85 20.39
N VAL A 110 13.80 0.94 19.47
CA VAL A 110 13.69 2.00 18.46
C VAL A 110 12.31 2.62 18.48
N LYS A 111 12.24 3.91 18.13
CA LYS A 111 10.98 4.63 17.95
C LYS A 111 10.59 4.72 16.48
N ALA A 112 9.29 4.84 16.20
CA ALA A 112 8.78 5.10 14.87
C ALA A 112 9.45 6.35 14.26
N GLY A 113 9.95 6.23 13.04
CA GLY A 113 10.71 7.25 12.32
C GLY A 113 12.20 7.29 12.62
N GLU A 114 12.71 6.48 13.56
CA GLU A 114 14.14 6.40 13.84
C GLU A 114 14.90 5.75 12.68
N VAL A 115 16.08 6.28 12.35
CA VAL A 115 16.94 5.75 11.27
C VAL A 115 17.58 4.45 11.75
N LEU A 116 17.41 3.39 10.96
CA LEU A 116 17.93 2.05 11.27
C LEU A 116 19.21 1.77 10.50
N VAL A 117 19.14 1.89 9.18
CA VAL A 117 20.24 1.61 8.26
C VAL A 117 20.20 2.65 7.16
N ALA A 118 21.34 3.25 6.87
CA ALA A 118 21.52 4.14 5.73
C ALA A 118 22.31 3.39 4.66
N LEU A 119 21.73 3.30 3.46
CA LEU A 119 22.40 2.77 2.28
C LEU A 119 22.99 3.92 1.47
N ASN A 120 24.15 3.69 0.87
CA ASN A 120 24.70 4.57 -0.14
C ASN A 120 24.14 4.17 -1.51
N PRO A 121 23.55 5.12 -2.26
CA PRO A 121 23.20 4.85 -3.64
C PRO A 121 24.44 4.56 -4.47
N ILE A 122 24.39 3.50 -5.28
CA ILE A 122 25.32 3.36 -6.39
C ILE A 122 24.70 4.09 -7.58
N GLY A 123 25.28 5.23 -7.96
CA GLY A 123 24.94 5.97 -9.19
C GLY A 123 23.73 6.91 -9.13
N ILE A 124 22.82 6.79 -8.15
CA ILE A 124 21.60 7.63 -8.08
C ILE A 124 21.92 9.12 -7.87
N ASP A 125 22.93 9.45 -7.06
CA ASP A 125 23.33 10.85 -6.87
C ASP A 125 23.89 11.47 -8.17
N ALA A 126 24.64 10.69 -8.96
CA ALA A 126 25.13 11.12 -10.26
C ALA A 126 23.99 11.30 -11.26
N GLU A 127 23.04 10.36 -11.30
CA GLU A 127 21.83 10.44 -12.13
C GLU A 127 20.99 11.67 -11.77
N LEU A 128 20.79 11.95 -10.48
CA LEU A 128 20.07 13.14 -10.02
C LEU A 128 20.79 14.44 -10.39
N SER A 129 22.12 14.46 -10.34
CA SER A 129 22.91 15.62 -10.77
C SER A 129 22.81 15.84 -12.28
N GLU A 130 22.84 14.76 -13.06
CA GLU A 130 22.65 14.81 -14.51
C GLU A 130 21.25 15.33 -14.86
N LEU A 131 20.19 14.79 -14.27
CA LEU A 131 18.81 15.23 -14.48
C LEU A 131 18.61 16.70 -14.14
N ARG A 132 19.24 17.19 -13.05
CA ARG A 132 19.23 18.63 -12.70
C ARG A 132 19.90 19.46 -13.78
N THR A 133 21.07 19.05 -14.25
CA THR A 133 21.80 19.76 -15.31
C THR A 133 20.99 19.83 -16.61
N GLN A 134 20.36 18.73 -17.00
CA GLN A 134 19.48 18.67 -18.16
C GLN A 134 18.25 19.59 -18.00
N LEU A 135 17.62 19.56 -16.81
CA LEU A 135 16.47 20.41 -16.49
C LEU A 135 16.82 21.90 -16.55
N ASP A 136 17.98 22.25 -16.00
CA ASP A 136 18.50 23.62 -15.98
C ASP A 136 18.80 24.14 -17.38
N PHE A 137 19.44 23.31 -18.22
CA PHE A 137 19.64 23.60 -19.64
C PHE A 137 18.31 23.87 -20.35
N LYS A 138 17.29 23.03 -20.12
CA LYS A 138 15.97 23.18 -20.74
C LYS A 138 15.20 24.40 -20.25
N ARG A 139 15.35 24.76 -18.97
CA ARG A 139 14.78 26.01 -18.41
C ARG A 139 15.39 27.25 -19.04
N LEU A 140 16.71 27.25 -19.27
CA LEU A 140 17.39 28.33 -20.00
C LEU A 140 16.89 28.41 -21.45
N GLU A 141 16.77 27.27 -22.14
CA GLU A 141 16.23 27.22 -23.50
C GLU A 141 14.81 27.79 -23.58
N LEU A 142 13.93 27.39 -22.65
CA LEU A 142 12.58 27.93 -22.52
C LEU A 142 12.56 29.44 -22.27
N ALA A 143 13.42 29.94 -21.38
CA ALA A 143 13.50 31.37 -21.06
C ALA A 143 13.92 32.20 -22.29
N ARG A 144 14.88 31.70 -23.09
CA ARG A 144 15.29 32.36 -24.33
C ARG A 144 14.18 32.37 -25.39
N ALA A 145 13.53 31.23 -25.61
CA ALA A 145 12.43 31.14 -26.57
C ALA A 145 11.28 32.10 -26.20
N ARG A 146 10.96 32.19 -24.90
CA ARG A 146 9.97 33.18 -24.39
C ARG A 146 10.41 34.62 -24.63
N ALA A 147 11.68 34.93 -24.37
CA ALA A 147 12.21 36.28 -24.59
C ALA A 147 12.16 36.68 -26.07
N LEU A 148 12.52 35.78 -27.00
CA LEU A 148 12.49 36.01 -28.45
C LEU A 148 11.08 36.23 -29.03
N LEU A 149 10.03 35.87 -28.29
CA LEU A 149 8.64 36.15 -28.66
C LEU A 149 8.17 37.55 -28.23
N THR A 150 9.01 38.31 -27.52
CA THR A 150 8.70 39.67 -27.08
C THR A 150 9.33 40.72 -28.01
N PRO A 151 8.81 41.97 -28.02
CA PRO A 151 9.40 43.06 -28.82
C PRO A 151 10.84 43.44 -28.41
N ASP A 152 11.21 43.24 -27.14
CA ASP A 152 12.56 43.48 -26.62
C ASP A 152 13.05 42.24 -25.84
N PRO A 153 13.67 41.27 -26.55
CA PRO A 153 14.14 40.02 -25.95
C PRO A 153 15.22 40.22 -24.88
N LEU A 154 16.06 41.25 -24.99
CA LEU A 154 17.21 41.43 -24.10
C LEU A 154 16.78 41.97 -22.73
N HIS A 155 15.78 42.84 -22.71
CA HIS A 155 15.20 43.34 -21.47
C HIS A 155 14.19 42.35 -20.84
N SER A 156 13.45 41.60 -21.66
CA SER A 156 12.45 40.65 -21.17
C SER A 156 13.05 39.33 -20.65
N TYR A 157 14.28 39.01 -21.02
CA TYR A 157 14.95 37.79 -20.59
C TYR A 157 15.19 37.78 -19.08
N GLN A 158 14.64 36.76 -18.42
CA GLN A 158 14.80 36.52 -17.00
C GLN A 158 15.53 35.18 -16.81
N THR A 159 16.66 35.22 -16.13
CA THR A 159 17.39 34.01 -15.76
C THR A 159 16.60 33.25 -14.69
N PRO A 160 16.30 31.96 -14.89
CA PRO A 160 15.68 31.14 -13.85
C PRO A 160 16.54 31.10 -12.57
N ALA A 161 15.89 31.03 -11.40
CA ALA A 161 16.59 31.02 -10.12
C ALA A 161 17.36 29.71 -9.87
N GLY A 162 18.48 29.80 -9.15
CA GLY A 162 19.26 28.63 -8.70
C GLY A 162 20.22 28.02 -9.72
N LEU A 163 20.46 28.71 -10.83
CA LEU A 163 21.35 28.28 -11.91
C LEU A 163 22.80 28.71 -11.70
N ASP A 164 23.73 27.95 -12.30
CA ASP A 164 25.13 28.33 -12.38
C ASP A 164 25.34 29.59 -13.24
N VAL A 165 26.26 30.45 -12.79
CA VAL A 165 26.56 31.75 -13.40
C VAL A 165 27.11 31.57 -14.81
N GLN A 166 27.94 30.55 -15.05
CA GLN A 166 28.54 30.33 -16.37
C GLN A 166 27.48 29.87 -17.39
N GLN A 167 26.60 28.96 -16.99
CA GLN A 167 25.49 28.51 -17.84
C GLN A 167 24.52 29.65 -18.17
N ALA A 168 24.18 30.48 -17.19
CA ALA A 168 23.32 31.65 -17.39
C ALA A 168 23.96 32.67 -18.36
N ALA A 169 25.27 32.91 -18.23
CA ALA A 169 26.01 33.79 -19.13
C ALA A 169 26.03 33.24 -20.57
N ALA A 170 26.34 31.96 -20.75
CA ALA A 170 26.34 31.30 -22.06
C ALA A 170 24.97 31.34 -22.73
N ALA A 171 23.89 31.14 -21.97
CA ALA A 171 22.53 31.24 -22.48
C ALA A 171 22.18 32.67 -22.94
N ARG A 172 22.64 33.69 -22.20
CA ARG A 172 22.44 35.10 -22.55
C ARG A 172 23.23 35.50 -23.81
N GLU A 173 24.46 35.03 -23.96
CA GLU A 173 25.27 35.24 -25.18
C GLU A 173 24.61 34.60 -26.40
N GLN A 174 24.06 33.38 -26.26
CA GLN A 174 23.32 32.74 -27.34
C GLN A 174 22.06 33.54 -27.72
N LEU A 175 21.32 34.07 -26.73
CA LEU A 175 20.17 34.95 -26.99
C LEU A 175 20.58 36.22 -27.76
N LEU A 176 21.66 36.87 -27.34
CA LEU A 176 22.21 38.05 -28.01
C LEU A 176 22.56 37.75 -29.47
N SER A 177 23.24 36.63 -29.73
CA SER A 177 23.61 36.19 -31.07
C SER A 177 22.38 35.94 -31.95
N THR A 178 21.41 35.16 -31.47
CA THR A 178 20.18 34.87 -32.22
C THR A 178 19.35 36.12 -32.48
N TRP A 179 19.24 37.02 -31.50
CA TRP A 179 18.52 38.28 -31.69
C TRP A 179 19.20 39.16 -32.74
N LYS A 180 20.53 39.26 -32.71
CA LYS A 180 21.30 40.03 -33.68
C LYS A 180 21.14 39.48 -35.11
N GLU A 181 21.05 38.17 -35.27
CA GLU A 181 20.77 37.52 -36.55
C GLU A 181 19.37 37.88 -37.07
N ILE A 182 18.34 37.76 -36.22
CA ILE A 182 16.96 38.11 -36.56
C ILE A 182 16.85 39.59 -36.94
N SER A 183 17.43 40.49 -36.14
CA SER A 183 17.39 41.92 -36.39
C SER A 183 18.10 42.29 -37.68
N ALA A 184 19.29 41.73 -37.95
CA ALA A 184 20.04 42.00 -39.17
C ALA A 184 19.27 41.56 -40.44
N ASN A 185 18.58 40.41 -40.39
CA ASN A 185 17.74 39.94 -41.49
C ASN A 185 16.54 40.87 -41.72
N LEU A 186 15.88 41.34 -40.66
CA LEU A 186 14.79 42.30 -40.76
C LEU A 186 15.25 43.65 -41.31
N ASP A 187 16.40 44.15 -40.85
CA ASP A 187 16.97 45.40 -41.32
C ASP A 187 17.32 45.33 -42.81
N SER A 188 17.87 44.21 -43.27
CA SER A 188 18.13 43.97 -44.70
C SER A 188 16.85 44.03 -45.54
N LEU A 189 15.80 43.30 -45.13
CA LEU A 189 14.51 43.30 -45.83
C LEU A 189 13.85 44.68 -45.83
N ASN A 190 13.93 45.41 -44.71
CA ASN A 190 13.42 46.77 -44.61
C ASN A 190 14.19 47.75 -45.51
N ALA A 191 15.52 47.60 -45.61
CA ALA A 191 16.35 48.39 -46.51
C ALA A 191 15.99 48.14 -47.97
N GLU A 192 15.76 46.89 -48.38
CA GLU A 192 15.31 46.57 -49.74
C GLU A 192 13.95 47.17 -50.08
N ILE A 193 13.01 47.14 -49.12
CA ILE A 193 11.70 47.79 -49.26
C ILE A 193 11.88 49.30 -49.41
N ALA A 194 12.74 49.92 -48.61
CA ALA A 194 13.00 51.36 -48.66
C ALA A 194 13.63 51.79 -50.01
N ILE A 195 14.58 51.00 -50.53
CA ILE A 195 15.19 51.21 -51.86
C ILE A 195 14.11 51.12 -52.94
N ASN A 196 13.26 50.09 -52.91
CA ASN A 196 12.20 49.95 -53.90
C ASN A 196 11.20 51.14 -53.83
N GLN A 197 10.84 51.59 -52.63
CA GLN A 197 9.99 52.77 -52.44
C GLN A 197 10.64 54.06 -52.95
N ALA A 198 11.97 54.21 -52.84
CA ALA A 198 12.69 55.32 -53.44
C ALA A 198 12.62 55.28 -54.98
N ASN A 199 12.80 54.09 -55.57
CA ASN A 199 12.66 53.90 -57.02
C ASN A 199 11.24 54.20 -57.52
N GLN A 200 10.21 53.79 -56.78
CA GLN A 200 8.82 54.14 -57.10
C GLN A 200 8.58 55.65 -57.07
N ARG A 201 9.14 56.36 -56.08
CA ARG A 201 9.05 57.83 -56.00
C ARG A 201 9.75 58.52 -57.17
N ALA A 202 10.94 58.04 -57.56
CA ALA A 202 11.66 58.57 -58.72
C ALA A 202 10.84 58.40 -60.01
N ARG A 203 10.31 57.19 -60.24
CA ARG A 203 9.44 56.89 -61.40
C ARG A 203 8.14 57.68 -61.39
N GLY A 204 7.52 57.87 -60.22
CA GLY A 204 6.32 58.71 -60.10
C GLY A 204 6.58 60.17 -60.50
N SER A 205 7.73 60.72 -60.13
CA SER A 205 8.14 62.07 -60.55
C SER A 205 8.37 62.16 -62.07
N GLU A 206 8.98 61.15 -62.67
CA GLU A 206 9.22 61.09 -64.12
C GLU A 206 7.91 60.95 -64.92
N ILE A 207 6.98 60.10 -64.46
CA ILE A 207 5.62 59.99 -65.02
C ILE A 207 4.89 61.34 -64.94
N SER A 208 5.01 62.07 -63.82
CA SER A 208 4.41 63.40 -63.65
C SER A 208 5.01 64.42 -64.64
N ALA A 209 6.33 64.41 -64.84
CA ALA A 209 7.00 65.27 -65.82
C ALA A 209 6.58 64.94 -67.26
N LEU A 210 6.60 63.65 -67.65
CA LEU A 210 6.15 63.18 -68.96
C LEU A 210 4.67 63.47 -69.20
N GLY A 211 3.81 63.37 -68.18
CA GLY A 211 2.39 63.72 -68.28
C GLY A 211 2.17 65.21 -68.59
N LYS A 212 2.96 66.11 -67.99
CA LYS A 212 2.94 67.55 -68.31
C LYS A 212 3.41 67.79 -69.75
N LEU A 213 4.49 67.12 -70.17
CA LEU A 213 4.99 67.21 -71.56
C LEU A 213 3.95 66.70 -72.57
N ALA A 214 3.35 65.53 -72.31
CA ALA A 214 2.30 64.96 -73.14
C ALA A 214 1.11 65.92 -73.30
N SER A 215 0.68 66.56 -72.21
CA SER A 215 -0.37 67.58 -72.26
C SER A 215 0.02 68.78 -73.11
N ASN A 216 1.27 69.25 -73.03
CA ASN A 216 1.76 70.35 -73.84
C ASN A 216 1.79 69.99 -75.34
N VAL A 217 2.38 68.83 -75.68
CA VAL A 217 2.47 68.32 -77.06
C VAL A 217 1.07 68.14 -77.66
N ARG A 218 0.13 67.57 -76.89
CA ARG A 218 -1.26 67.40 -77.35
C ARG A 218 -1.95 68.74 -77.65
N LYS A 219 -1.74 69.78 -76.83
CA LYS A 219 -2.27 71.12 -77.08
C LYS A 219 -1.66 71.75 -78.35
N ARG A 220 -0.33 71.66 -78.51
CA ARG A 220 0.39 72.16 -79.69
C ARG A 220 -0.09 71.47 -80.97
N LEU A 221 -0.20 70.14 -80.94
CA LEU A 221 -0.66 69.37 -82.09
C LEU A 221 -2.11 69.69 -82.45
N HIS A 222 -3.00 69.90 -81.48
CA HIS A 222 -4.37 70.30 -81.76
C HIS A 222 -4.44 71.63 -82.52
N ALA A 223 -3.68 72.64 -82.08
CA ALA A 223 -3.57 73.91 -82.78
C ALA A 223 -2.96 73.76 -84.19
N ARG A 224 -1.94 72.91 -84.34
CA ARG A 224 -1.32 72.63 -85.65
C ARG A 224 -2.23 71.88 -86.61
N ARG A 225 -3.05 70.93 -86.12
CA ARG A 225 -4.10 70.27 -86.93
C ARG A 225 -5.12 71.27 -87.46
N ALA A 226 -5.52 72.26 -86.65
CA ALA A 226 -6.40 73.33 -87.10
C ALA A 226 -5.76 74.18 -88.22
N MET A 227 -4.49 74.57 -88.08
CA MET A 227 -3.76 75.32 -89.12
C MET A 227 -3.55 74.51 -90.41
N ALA A 228 -3.26 73.22 -90.30
CA ALA A 228 -3.10 72.33 -91.46
C ALA A 228 -4.43 72.12 -92.22
N ALA A 229 -5.57 72.11 -91.52
CA ALA A 229 -6.89 72.02 -92.15
C ALA A 229 -7.20 73.25 -93.03
N GLU A 230 -6.64 74.41 -92.69
CA GLU A 230 -6.70 75.64 -93.50
C GLU A 230 -5.59 75.73 -94.57
N GLN A 231 -4.82 74.66 -94.78
CA GLN A 231 -3.68 74.58 -95.72
C GLN A 231 -2.53 75.56 -95.40
N LEU A 232 -2.45 76.06 -94.16
CA LEU A 232 -1.43 77.01 -93.71
C LEU A 232 -0.14 76.35 -93.19
N MET A 233 -0.06 75.01 -93.23
CA MET A 233 1.08 74.24 -92.72
C MET A 233 1.39 73.02 -93.61
N PRO A 234 2.66 72.71 -93.90
CA PRO A 234 3.04 71.49 -94.62
C PRO A 234 2.68 70.22 -93.84
N LEU A 235 2.17 69.20 -94.56
CA LEU A 235 1.80 67.91 -93.95
C LEU A 235 2.97 67.22 -93.23
N VAL A 236 4.20 67.34 -93.77
CA VAL A 236 5.40 66.75 -93.17
C VAL A 236 5.63 67.28 -91.74
N GLU A 237 5.44 68.59 -91.53
CA GLU A 237 5.61 69.20 -90.20
C GLU A 237 4.53 68.74 -89.22
N LEU A 238 3.31 68.48 -89.71
CA LEU A 238 2.25 67.90 -88.89
C LEU A 238 2.60 66.47 -88.44
N LEU A 239 3.06 65.62 -89.36
CA LEU A 239 3.43 64.23 -89.08
C LEU A 239 4.61 64.13 -88.09
N GLU A 240 5.57 65.06 -88.15
CA GLU A 240 6.65 65.15 -87.17
C GLU A 240 6.14 65.42 -85.75
N GLN A 241 5.11 66.26 -85.61
CA GLN A 241 4.48 66.54 -84.32
C GLN A 241 3.60 65.39 -83.82
N GLU A 242 2.95 64.66 -84.73
CA GLU A 242 2.25 63.41 -84.37
C GLU A 242 3.22 62.34 -83.87
N LYS A 243 4.38 62.20 -84.51
CA LYS A 243 5.46 61.34 -84.03
C LYS A 243 5.93 61.76 -82.63
N GLU A 244 6.14 63.06 -82.39
CA GLU A 244 6.52 63.59 -81.06
C GLU A 244 5.49 63.20 -79.99
N GLN A 245 4.19 63.28 -80.29
CA GLN A 245 3.14 62.82 -79.37
C GLN A 245 3.26 61.32 -79.08
N LEU A 246 3.40 60.50 -80.12
CA LEU A 246 3.49 59.04 -79.97
C LEU A 246 4.73 58.62 -79.17
N ASP A 247 5.87 59.30 -79.36
CA ASP A 247 7.10 59.02 -78.61
C ASP A 247 6.95 59.35 -77.12
N VAL A 248 6.29 60.46 -76.78
CA VAL A 248 6.01 60.83 -75.38
C VAL A 248 4.98 59.88 -74.76
N GLU A 249 3.92 59.52 -75.49
CA GLU A 249 2.91 58.57 -75.00
C GLU A 249 3.50 57.17 -74.79
N ARG A 250 4.36 56.70 -75.70
CA ARG A 250 5.12 55.45 -75.54
C ARG A 250 6.02 55.49 -74.30
N SER A 251 6.77 56.57 -74.11
CA SER A 251 7.64 56.75 -72.94
C SER A 251 6.85 56.77 -71.63
N LEU A 252 5.71 57.48 -71.61
CA LEU A 252 4.82 57.52 -70.46
C LEU A 252 4.26 56.12 -70.13
N ALA A 253 3.77 55.40 -71.13
CA ALA A 253 3.27 54.03 -70.96
C ALA A 253 4.35 53.07 -70.45
N GLN A 254 5.59 53.20 -70.95
CA GLN A 254 6.73 52.42 -70.45
C GLN A 254 7.00 52.71 -68.97
N GLN A 255 7.10 53.99 -68.58
CA GLN A 255 7.34 54.36 -67.18
C GLN A 255 6.20 53.91 -66.26
N GLN A 256 4.95 53.97 -66.73
CA GLN A 256 3.80 53.45 -66.00
C GLN A 256 3.88 51.93 -65.79
N ALA A 257 4.27 51.17 -66.82
CA ALA A 257 4.46 49.73 -66.71
C ALA A 257 5.58 49.37 -65.72
N GLU A 258 6.72 50.07 -65.79
CA GLU A 258 7.83 49.91 -64.83
C GLU A 258 7.38 50.20 -63.39
N LEU A 259 6.57 51.24 -63.16
CA LEU A 259 6.02 51.55 -61.84
C LEU A 259 5.12 50.41 -61.32
N GLN A 260 4.30 49.79 -62.18
CA GLN A 260 3.47 48.64 -61.76
C GLN A 260 4.34 47.44 -61.37
N VAL A 261 5.42 47.17 -62.10
CA VAL A 261 6.39 46.13 -61.73
C VAL A 261 7.02 46.44 -60.37
N LEU A 262 7.44 47.68 -60.12
CA LEU A 262 7.99 48.08 -58.82
C LEU A 262 6.99 47.92 -57.68
N LYS A 263 5.71 48.24 -57.90
CA LYS A 263 4.65 48.02 -56.90
C LYS A 263 4.46 46.54 -56.56
N ALA A 264 4.42 45.67 -57.57
CA ALA A 264 4.34 44.22 -57.37
C ALA A 264 5.57 43.70 -56.61
N GLN A 265 6.77 44.19 -56.92
CA GLN A 265 7.99 43.86 -56.19
C GLN A 265 7.97 44.33 -54.73
N ALA A 266 7.42 45.52 -54.43
CA ALA A 266 7.27 45.99 -53.05
C ALA A 266 6.31 45.10 -52.26
N GLN A 267 5.22 44.64 -52.87
CA GLN A 267 4.30 43.70 -52.24
C GLN A 267 5.01 42.38 -51.93
N ASN A 268 5.70 41.79 -52.91
CA ASN A 268 6.45 40.54 -52.71
C ASN A 268 7.49 40.68 -51.58
N ARG A 269 8.25 41.79 -51.52
CA ARG A 269 9.21 42.02 -50.41
C ARG A 269 8.53 42.15 -49.05
N ARG A 270 7.35 42.77 -48.97
CA ARG A 270 6.56 42.83 -47.73
C ARG A 270 6.10 41.44 -47.31
N GLU A 271 5.58 40.65 -48.24
CA GLU A 271 5.18 39.25 -47.99
C GLU A 271 6.37 38.40 -47.55
N GLN A 272 7.56 38.59 -48.13
CA GLN A 272 8.80 37.93 -47.69
C GLN A 272 9.13 38.28 -46.23
N ARG A 273 9.10 39.57 -45.86
CA ARG A 273 9.31 40.02 -44.48
C ARG A 273 8.28 39.44 -43.51
N ASP A 274 7.01 39.48 -43.87
CA ASP A 274 5.93 38.98 -43.01
C ASP A 274 6.02 37.45 -42.86
N SER A 275 6.39 36.74 -43.93
CA SER A 275 6.64 35.29 -43.88
C SER A 275 7.86 34.91 -43.05
N PHE A 276 8.91 35.73 -43.07
CA PHE A 276 10.09 35.56 -42.21
C PHE A 276 9.69 35.71 -40.75
N LEU A 277 8.99 36.78 -40.38
CA LEU A 277 8.48 36.98 -39.02
C LEU A 277 7.58 35.82 -38.56
N ALA A 278 6.63 35.40 -39.39
CA ALA A 278 5.72 34.31 -39.06
C ALA A 278 6.46 32.96 -38.90
N ARG A 279 7.52 32.73 -39.69
CA ARG A 279 8.37 31.54 -39.57
C ARG A 279 9.16 31.58 -38.27
N THR A 280 9.84 32.69 -37.97
CA THR A 280 10.61 32.85 -36.73
C THR A 280 9.71 32.68 -35.50
N GLN A 281 8.53 33.30 -35.48
CA GLN A 281 7.57 33.13 -34.39
C GLN A 281 7.15 31.67 -34.22
N ARG A 282 6.86 30.96 -35.32
CA ARG A 282 6.51 29.54 -35.28
C ARG A 282 7.63 28.68 -34.71
N GLU A 283 8.87 28.89 -35.16
CA GLU A 283 10.05 28.19 -34.65
C GLU A 283 10.24 28.41 -33.15
N GLN A 284 10.07 29.66 -32.66
CA GLN A 284 10.17 29.95 -31.23
C GLN A 284 9.02 29.34 -30.42
N HIS A 285 7.80 29.30 -30.95
CA HIS A 285 6.66 28.63 -30.31
C HIS A 285 6.84 27.11 -30.24
N GLU A 286 7.35 26.50 -31.31
CA GLU A 286 7.66 25.08 -31.35
C GLU A 286 8.74 24.71 -30.33
N LEU A 287 9.81 25.51 -30.28
CA LEU A 287 10.87 25.35 -29.28
C LEU A 287 10.33 25.50 -27.86
N LEU A 288 9.52 26.54 -27.60
CA LEU A 288 8.89 26.79 -26.31
C LEU A 288 8.03 25.60 -25.85
N ASN A 289 7.18 25.08 -26.73
CA ASN A 289 6.31 23.94 -26.41
C ASN A 289 7.12 22.66 -26.15
N ARG A 290 8.11 22.39 -26.99
CA ARG A 290 9.00 21.24 -26.82
C ARG A 290 9.80 21.31 -25.53
N SER A 291 10.43 22.45 -25.22
CA SER A 291 11.16 22.63 -23.97
C SER A 291 10.25 22.51 -22.75
N GLN A 292 8.99 22.99 -22.80
CA GLN A 292 8.02 22.80 -21.71
C GLN A 292 7.67 21.32 -21.49
N GLN A 293 7.44 20.56 -22.56
CA GLN A 293 7.18 19.12 -22.47
C GLN A 293 8.38 18.37 -21.88
N GLU A 294 9.59 18.66 -22.36
CA GLU A 294 10.83 18.05 -21.87
C GLU A 294 11.09 18.42 -20.40
N ILE A 295 10.85 19.66 -19.98
CA ILE A 295 10.91 20.08 -18.57
C ILE A 295 9.94 19.26 -17.71
N ALA A 296 8.68 19.11 -18.13
CA ALA A 296 7.70 18.36 -17.35
C ALA A 296 8.12 16.88 -17.18
N VAL A 297 8.70 16.27 -18.22
CA VAL A 297 9.24 14.90 -18.14
C VAL A 297 10.43 14.83 -17.18
N LEU A 298 11.40 15.74 -17.31
CA LEU A 298 12.60 15.78 -16.46
C LEU A 298 12.25 16.04 -15.00
N GLU A 299 11.27 16.92 -14.72
CA GLU A 299 10.79 17.17 -13.35
C GLU A 299 10.17 15.91 -12.74
N GLN A 300 9.38 15.15 -13.51
CA GLN A 300 8.82 13.87 -13.05
C GLN A 300 9.91 12.82 -12.80
N GLN A 301 10.91 12.73 -13.67
CA GLN A 301 12.06 11.84 -13.46
C GLN A 301 12.86 12.22 -12.21
N LEU A 302 13.04 13.51 -11.97
CA LEU A 302 13.75 14.01 -10.80
C LEU A 302 12.98 13.74 -9.50
N ILE A 303 11.65 13.88 -9.50
CA ILE A 303 10.79 13.46 -8.37
C ILE A 303 10.98 11.97 -8.09
N ARG A 304 10.89 11.11 -9.11
CA ARG A 304 11.10 9.67 -8.96
C ARG A 304 12.49 9.34 -8.43
N GLY A 305 13.53 9.98 -8.96
CA GLY A 305 14.90 9.80 -8.48
C GLY A 305 15.08 10.22 -7.02
N ARG A 306 14.47 11.33 -6.60
CA ARG A 306 14.50 11.79 -5.19
C ARG A 306 13.74 10.83 -4.26
N ASP A 307 12.61 10.29 -4.70
CA ASP A 307 11.88 9.29 -3.93
C ASP A 307 12.71 8.02 -3.75
N ARG A 308 13.40 7.55 -4.80
CA ARG A 308 14.35 6.43 -4.74
C ARG A 308 15.51 6.73 -3.78
N GLN A 309 16.07 7.94 -3.85
CA GLN A 309 17.13 8.39 -2.93
C GLN A 309 16.65 8.39 -1.47
N ARG A 310 15.43 8.86 -1.20
CA ARG A 310 14.84 8.85 0.15
C ARG A 310 14.71 7.43 0.70
N LEU A 311 14.34 6.46 -0.13
CA LEU A 311 14.13 5.06 0.26
C LEU A 311 15.43 4.31 0.63
N GLN A 312 16.61 4.93 0.45
CA GLN A 312 17.88 4.37 0.91
C GLN A 312 18.12 4.52 2.40
N THR A 313 17.41 5.45 3.04
CA THR A 313 17.41 5.56 4.50
C THR A 313 16.23 4.78 5.03
N LEU A 314 16.51 3.65 5.67
CA LEU A 314 15.49 2.76 6.22
C LEU A 314 15.12 3.23 7.61
N LEU A 315 13.83 3.52 7.80
CA LEU A 315 13.26 4.04 9.05
C LEU A 315 12.41 2.96 9.74
N ALA A 316 12.29 3.05 11.05
CA ALA A 316 11.36 2.23 11.82
C ALA A 316 9.90 2.64 11.53
N PRO A 317 9.01 1.72 11.11
CA PRO A 317 7.61 2.05 10.88
C PRO A 317 6.79 2.14 12.19
N VAL A 318 7.27 1.51 13.27
CA VAL A 318 6.59 1.42 14.57
C VAL A 318 7.62 1.40 15.71
N ASP A 319 7.19 1.78 16.91
CA ASP A 319 7.99 1.60 18.13
C ASP A 319 8.19 0.11 18.42
N GLY A 320 9.42 -0.31 18.72
CA GLY A 320 9.71 -1.74 18.86
C GLY A 320 11.14 -2.08 19.24
N VAL A 321 11.42 -3.38 19.31
CA VAL A 321 12.76 -3.93 19.52
C VAL A 321 13.27 -4.53 18.21
N VAL A 322 14.50 -4.16 17.84
CA VAL A 322 15.20 -4.71 16.67
C VAL A 322 15.65 -6.14 16.96
N GLN A 323 15.40 -7.05 16.02
CA GLN A 323 15.83 -8.45 16.05
C GLN A 323 16.28 -8.89 14.65
N GLN A 324 17.08 -9.95 14.60
CA GLN A 324 17.52 -10.58 13.35
C GLN A 324 18.20 -9.60 12.39
N LEU A 325 19.07 -8.72 12.91
CA LEU A 325 19.90 -7.87 12.08
C LEU A 325 20.78 -8.76 11.20
N ALA A 326 20.58 -8.73 9.88
CA ALA A 326 21.31 -9.55 8.92
C ALA A 326 22.61 -8.89 8.45
N VAL A 327 22.63 -7.55 8.44
CA VAL A 327 23.78 -6.74 8.01
C VAL A 327 24.64 -6.36 9.19
N HIS A 328 25.92 -6.74 9.13
CA HIS A 328 26.90 -6.50 10.21
C HIS A 328 28.17 -5.78 9.71
N THR A 329 28.32 -5.64 8.39
CA THR A 329 29.52 -5.08 7.75
C THR A 329 29.17 -3.75 7.09
N LEU A 330 29.87 -2.70 7.50
CA LEU A 330 29.90 -1.43 6.75
C LEU A 330 30.60 -1.68 5.41
N GLY A 331 30.06 -1.11 4.33
CA GLY A 331 30.52 -1.36 2.97
C GLY A 331 30.05 -2.69 2.36
N GLY A 332 29.22 -3.46 3.06
CA GLY A 332 28.58 -4.65 2.49
C GLY A 332 27.56 -4.29 1.42
N ALA A 333 27.52 -5.05 0.33
CA ALA A 333 26.48 -4.88 -0.71
C ALA A 333 25.17 -5.55 -0.27
N VAL A 334 24.05 -4.88 -0.51
CA VAL A 334 22.69 -5.41 -0.29
C VAL A 334 21.93 -5.48 -1.61
N GLN A 335 21.07 -6.48 -1.74
CA GLN A 335 20.22 -6.70 -2.91
C GLN A 335 18.82 -6.11 -2.68
N ALA A 336 18.09 -5.85 -3.77
CA ALA A 336 16.69 -5.45 -3.70
C ALA A 336 15.84 -6.56 -3.06
N ALA A 337 14.88 -6.18 -2.21
CA ALA A 337 14.04 -7.06 -1.40
C ALA A 337 14.80 -7.96 -0.39
N GLN A 338 16.10 -7.71 -0.17
CA GLN A 338 16.84 -8.42 0.88
C GLN A 338 16.35 -7.96 2.26
N GLN A 339 15.95 -8.90 3.10
CA GLN A 339 15.62 -8.66 4.50
C GLN A 339 16.88 -8.24 5.27
N LEU A 340 16.80 -7.11 5.97
CA LEU A 340 17.93 -6.54 6.72
C LEU A 340 17.76 -6.66 8.22
N LEU A 341 16.55 -6.50 8.74
CA LEU A 341 16.22 -6.68 10.15
C LEU A 341 14.71 -6.81 10.34
N VAL A 342 14.31 -7.13 11.56
CA VAL A 342 12.92 -7.31 11.95
C VAL A 342 12.62 -6.48 13.20
N ILE A 343 11.50 -5.75 13.22
CA ILE A 343 11.05 -4.97 14.39
C ILE A 343 9.85 -5.65 15.03
N VAL A 344 10.00 -6.02 16.29
CA VAL A 344 8.92 -6.52 17.16
C VAL A 344 8.30 -5.33 17.89
N PRO A 345 7.01 -5.00 17.66
CA PRO A 345 6.38 -3.86 18.32
C PRO A 345 6.37 -4.00 19.85
N GLU A 346 6.67 -2.91 20.57
CA GLU A 346 6.53 -2.88 22.03
C GLU A 346 5.04 -2.81 22.43
N GLY A 347 4.63 -3.57 23.44
CA GLY A 347 3.24 -3.60 23.91
C GLY A 347 2.29 -4.43 23.05
N ALA A 348 2.80 -5.21 22.11
CA ALA A 348 1.98 -6.16 21.37
C ALA A 348 1.37 -7.22 22.31
N GLU A 349 0.07 -7.48 22.17
CA GLU A 349 -0.62 -8.48 22.98
C GLU A 349 0.04 -9.85 22.76
N LEU A 350 0.29 -10.60 23.83
CA LEU A 350 0.80 -11.96 23.72
C LEU A 350 -0.39 -12.91 23.54
N ASP A 351 -0.31 -13.76 22.52
CA ASP A 351 -1.22 -14.89 22.34
C ASP A 351 -0.44 -16.19 22.58
N ALA A 352 -1.09 -17.20 23.13
CA ALA A 352 -0.53 -18.54 23.22
C ALA A 352 -0.96 -19.35 21.99
N GLU A 353 0.00 -19.87 21.24
CA GLU A 353 -0.26 -20.85 20.17
C GLU A 353 -0.01 -22.24 20.74
N VAL A 354 -1.09 -23.00 20.89
CA VAL A 354 -1.06 -24.37 21.42
C VAL A 354 -1.48 -25.37 20.35
N MET A 355 -0.86 -26.53 20.36
CA MET A 355 -1.09 -27.60 19.42
C MET A 355 -2.12 -28.57 20.01
N VAL A 356 -3.37 -28.45 19.58
CA VAL A 356 -4.46 -29.33 20.05
C VAL A 356 -4.38 -30.66 19.30
N LEU A 357 -4.46 -31.76 20.03
CA LEU A 357 -4.42 -33.10 19.45
C LEU A 357 -5.67 -33.37 18.60
N ASN A 358 -5.53 -34.12 17.51
CA ASN A 358 -6.65 -34.49 16.63
C ASN A 358 -7.82 -35.17 17.37
N LYS A 359 -7.56 -35.91 18.46
CA LYS A 359 -8.63 -36.54 19.27
C LYS A 359 -9.50 -35.52 20.02
N ASP A 360 -8.98 -34.33 20.31
CA ASP A 360 -9.61 -33.32 21.15
C ASP A 360 -10.18 -32.14 20.33
N VAL A 361 -9.69 -31.90 19.11
CA VAL A 361 -10.08 -30.74 18.27
C VAL A 361 -11.59 -30.63 18.02
N GLY A 362 -12.29 -31.76 17.91
CA GLY A 362 -13.74 -31.78 17.68
C GLY A 362 -14.57 -31.13 18.80
N PHE A 363 -14.00 -30.96 19.98
CA PHE A 363 -14.66 -30.36 21.15
C PHE A 363 -14.13 -28.95 21.49
N VAL A 364 -13.09 -28.49 20.78
CA VAL A 364 -12.51 -27.16 20.98
C VAL A 364 -13.18 -26.13 20.07
N ARG A 365 -13.66 -25.03 20.64
CA ARG A 365 -14.31 -23.93 19.91
C ARG A 365 -13.82 -22.58 20.40
N ALA A 366 -13.86 -21.59 19.50
CA ALA A 366 -13.60 -20.20 19.87
C ALA A 366 -14.52 -19.73 21.00
N GLY A 367 -13.98 -18.96 21.94
CA GLY A 367 -14.66 -18.43 23.12
C GLY A 367 -14.58 -19.29 24.38
N GLN A 368 -14.07 -20.53 24.31
CA GLN A 368 -13.90 -21.38 25.50
C GLN A 368 -12.85 -20.81 26.46
N PRO A 369 -13.08 -20.88 27.79
CA PRO A 369 -12.08 -20.49 28.78
C PRO A 369 -10.94 -21.52 28.80
N VAL A 370 -9.71 -21.01 28.91
CA VAL A 370 -8.48 -21.79 28.94
C VAL A 370 -7.64 -21.36 30.13
N GLU A 371 -7.10 -22.36 30.84
CA GLU A 371 -6.07 -22.13 31.84
C GLU A 371 -4.69 -22.44 31.25
N ILE A 372 -3.80 -21.46 31.28
CA ILE A 372 -2.48 -21.56 30.66
C ILE A 372 -1.45 -21.68 31.78
N LYS A 373 -0.72 -22.79 31.75
CA LYS A 373 0.43 -23.08 32.63
C LYS A 373 1.70 -22.68 31.88
N VAL A 374 2.51 -21.80 32.46
CA VAL A 374 3.78 -21.37 31.87
C VAL A 374 4.90 -22.20 32.47
N ASP A 375 5.67 -22.92 31.66
CA ASP A 375 6.65 -23.88 32.19
C ASP A 375 7.77 -23.19 32.97
N ALA A 376 8.16 -21.98 32.57
CA ALA A 376 9.14 -21.15 33.26
C ALA A 376 8.70 -20.73 34.68
N PHE A 377 7.39 -20.81 34.99
CA PHE A 377 6.82 -20.43 36.27
C PHE A 377 5.95 -21.58 36.81
N PRO A 378 6.48 -22.44 37.70
CA PRO A 378 5.74 -23.58 38.25
C PRO A 378 4.35 -23.19 38.78
N TYR A 379 3.30 -23.72 38.16
CA TYR A 379 1.90 -23.36 38.43
C TYR A 379 1.46 -23.65 39.88
N THR A 380 2.10 -24.62 40.53
CA THR A 380 1.86 -24.94 41.95
C THR A 380 2.21 -23.80 42.89
N ARG A 381 3.13 -22.91 42.49
CA ARG A 381 3.57 -21.75 43.27
C ARG A 381 2.99 -20.44 42.76
N TYR A 382 2.92 -20.25 41.44
CA TYR A 382 2.58 -18.97 40.81
C TYR A 382 1.19 -18.94 40.16
N GLY A 383 0.45 -20.05 40.20
CA GLY A 383 -0.88 -20.16 39.62
C GLY A 383 -0.89 -20.34 38.10
N THR A 384 -2.06 -20.19 37.50
CA THR A 384 -2.31 -20.28 36.06
C THR A 384 -2.75 -18.92 35.50
N LEU A 385 -2.51 -18.72 34.20
CA LEU A 385 -3.02 -17.56 33.48
C LEU A 385 -4.37 -17.92 32.85
N ARG A 386 -5.31 -16.97 32.90
CA ARG A 386 -6.60 -17.12 32.22
C ARG A 386 -6.50 -16.60 30.80
N GLY A 387 -7.10 -17.33 29.88
CA GLY A 387 -7.24 -16.95 28.49
C GLY A 387 -8.52 -17.49 27.88
N THR A 388 -8.79 -17.07 26.65
CA THR A 388 -9.93 -17.55 25.86
C THR A 388 -9.46 -18.02 24.51
N VAL A 389 -10.05 -19.12 24.01
CA VAL A 389 -9.73 -19.61 22.66
C VAL A 389 -10.14 -18.53 21.65
N ALA A 390 -9.18 -17.93 20.96
CA ALA A 390 -9.46 -16.92 19.95
C ALA A 390 -9.87 -17.60 18.63
N HIS A 391 -9.08 -18.56 18.17
CA HIS A 391 -9.33 -19.28 16.93
C HIS A 391 -8.65 -20.66 16.93
N VAL A 392 -9.30 -21.64 16.30
CA VAL A 392 -8.77 -22.99 16.06
C VAL A 392 -8.55 -23.12 14.57
N SER A 393 -7.34 -23.47 14.15
CA SER A 393 -7.03 -23.67 12.74
C SER A 393 -7.88 -24.79 12.17
N GLY A 394 -8.46 -24.57 10.99
CA GLY A 394 -9.28 -25.59 10.31
C GLY A 394 -8.46 -26.68 9.61
N ASP A 395 -7.14 -26.53 9.53
CA ASP A 395 -6.22 -27.46 8.88
C ASP A 395 -5.25 -28.07 9.89
N ALA A 396 -4.93 -29.34 9.69
CA ALA A 396 -4.04 -30.10 10.57
C ALA A 396 -2.59 -29.99 10.09
N ILE A 397 -1.68 -29.68 11.00
CA ILE A 397 -0.24 -29.71 10.75
C ILE A 397 0.31 -31.02 11.28
N LYS A 398 1.26 -31.63 10.54
CA LYS A 398 1.96 -32.82 10.98
C LYS A 398 3.13 -32.44 11.88
N ASP A 399 3.02 -32.76 13.16
CA ASP A 399 4.10 -32.65 14.15
C ASP A 399 4.89 -33.97 14.22
N GLU A 400 6.22 -33.88 14.39
CA GLU A 400 7.12 -35.04 14.40
C GLU A 400 6.86 -35.99 15.58
N GLN A 401 6.37 -35.49 16.72
CA GLN A 401 6.15 -36.26 17.94
C GLN A 401 4.68 -36.54 18.21
N LEU A 402 3.80 -35.56 17.95
CA LEU A 402 2.38 -35.62 18.33
C LEU A 402 1.45 -36.06 17.18
N GLY A 403 1.98 -36.25 15.98
CA GLY A 403 1.19 -36.61 14.80
C GLY A 403 0.40 -35.43 14.25
N LEU A 404 -0.84 -35.63 13.82
CA LEU A 404 -1.67 -34.54 13.32
C LEU A 404 -2.18 -33.67 14.49
N VAL A 405 -1.81 -32.39 14.48
CA VAL A 405 -2.19 -31.39 15.49
C VAL A 405 -2.85 -30.20 14.83
N PHE A 406 -3.70 -29.52 15.59
CA PHE A 406 -4.45 -28.35 15.14
C PHE A 406 -3.98 -27.12 15.92
N PRO A 407 -3.23 -26.21 15.28
CA PRO A 407 -2.76 -24.99 15.92
C PRO A 407 -3.96 -24.15 16.38
N THR A 408 -4.00 -23.86 17.67
CA THR A 408 -5.08 -23.11 18.30
C THR A 408 -4.49 -21.89 18.99
N ARG A 409 -5.01 -20.72 18.64
CA ARG A 409 -4.60 -19.44 19.21
C ARG A 409 -5.49 -19.11 20.40
N ILE A 410 -4.86 -18.83 21.54
CA ILE A 410 -5.52 -18.47 22.79
C ILE A 410 -5.10 -17.06 23.16
N ARG A 411 -6.07 -16.17 23.35
CA ARG A 411 -5.84 -14.81 23.81
C ARG A 411 -5.68 -14.79 25.32
N LEU A 412 -4.55 -14.27 25.79
CA LEU A 412 -4.26 -14.09 27.21
C LEU A 412 -5.02 -12.87 27.76
N GLU A 413 -5.58 -12.98 28.96
CA GLU A 413 -6.19 -11.81 29.63
C GLU A 413 -5.13 -10.83 30.13
N ARG A 414 -3.94 -11.34 30.49
CA ARG A 414 -2.81 -10.55 30.97
C ARG A 414 -1.49 -11.16 30.50
N ALA A 415 -0.58 -10.30 30.04
CA ALA A 415 0.77 -10.66 29.59
C ALA A 415 1.82 -10.70 30.72
N ALA A 416 1.38 -10.87 31.98
CA ALA A 416 2.26 -10.89 33.15
C ALA A 416 1.76 -11.89 34.20
N ILE A 417 2.69 -12.52 34.91
CA ILE A 417 2.41 -13.46 36.00
C ILE A 417 2.91 -12.90 37.34
N ALA A 418 2.20 -13.20 38.42
CA ALA A 418 2.59 -12.79 39.76
C ALA A 418 3.70 -13.72 40.28
N ALA A 419 4.94 -13.22 40.33
CA ALA A 419 6.10 -13.98 40.80
C ALA A 419 6.92 -13.18 41.82
N GLY A 420 7.01 -13.68 43.05
CA GLY A 420 7.70 -12.99 44.16
C GLY A 420 6.92 -11.77 44.68
N GLN A 421 7.59 -10.61 44.77
CA GLN A 421 6.99 -9.33 45.22
C GLN A 421 6.50 -8.42 44.08
N GLY A 422 6.33 -8.94 42.85
CA GLY A 422 5.89 -8.12 41.72
C GLY A 422 5.30 -8.90 40.54
N TRP A 423 4.82 -8.15 39.56
CA TRP A 423 4.36 -8.68 38.27
C TRP A 423 5.57 -8.84 37.34
N MET A 424 5.81 -10.05 36.85
CA MET A 424 6.84 -10.32 35.86
C MET A 424 6.21 -10.39 34.46
N PRO A 425 6.70 -9.62 33.48
CA PRO A 425 6.22 -9.70 32.11
C PRO A 425 6.62 -11.02 31.47
N LEU A 426 5.70 -11.61 30.70
CA LEU A 426 5.97 -12.80 29.90
C LEU A 426 6.74 -12.41 28.64
N GLN A 427 7.54 -13.32 28.10
CA GLN A 427 8.27 -13.12 26.86
C GLN A 427 7.77 -14.08 25.78
N ALA A 428 7.77 -13.62 24.53
CA ALA A 428 7.52 -14.49 23.39
C ALA A 428 8.57 -15.61 23.33
N GLY A 429 8.15 -16.81 22.96
CA GLY A 429 8.99 -18.01 22.91
C GLY A 429 8.96 -18.87 24.17
N MET A 430 8.36 -18.42 25.28
CA MET A 430 8.16 -19.28 26.46
C MET A 430 7.20 -20.44 26.15
N SER A 431 7.56 -21.65 26.59
CA SER A 431 6.70 -22.84 26.50
C SER A 431 5.52 -22.75 27.47
N VAL A 432 4.35 -23.13 26.97
CA VAL A 432 3.10 -23.10 27.72
C VAL A 432 2.27 -24.36 27.47
N THR A 433 1.51 -24.78 28.48
CA THR A 433 0.50 -25.82 28.36
C THR A 433 -0.87 -25.20 28.61
N GLY A 434 -1.73 -25.20 27.60
CA GLY A 434 -3.11 -24.72 27.70
C GLY A 434 -4.07 -25.87 28.02
N GLU A 435 -4.85 -25.73 29.09
CA GLU A 435 -5.94 -26.63 29.47
C GLU A 435 -7.28 -26.02 29.08
N ILE A 436 -7.76 -26.41 27.90
CA ILE A 436 -9.00 -25.89 27.32
C ILE A 436 -10.17 -26.63 27.94
N ARG A 437 -11.14 -25.92 28.50
CA ARG A 437 -12.37 -26.54 29.05
C ARG A 437 -13.30 -26.96 27.91
N THR A 438 -13.33 -28.26 27.60
CA THR A 438 -14.07 -28.81 26.45
C THR A 438 -15.48 -29.28 26.81
N GLY A 439 -15.78 -29.50 28.10
CA GLY A 439 -17.13 -29.78 28.58
C GLY A 439 -17.17 -30.23 30.04
N GLU A 440 -18.36 -30.58 30.51
CA GLU A 440 -18.59 -31.13 31.85
C GLU A 440 -19.21 -32.53 31.72
N ARG A 441 -18.73 -33.49 32.51
CA ARG A 441 -19.24 -34.85 32.53
C ARG A 441 -19.60 -35.29 33.93
N ARG A 442 -20.75 -35.95 34.07
CA ARG A 442 -21.17 -36.52 35.35
C ARG A 442 -20.26 -37.67 35.76
N VAL A 443 -19.97 -37.78 37.06
CA VAL A 443 -19.10 -38.83 37.62
C VAL A 443 -19.60 -40.24 37.27
N ILE A 444 -20.92 -40.47 37.30
CA ILE A 444 -21.53 -41.75 36.92
C ILE A 444 -21.18 -42.18 35.49
N ASN A 445 -20.99 -41.23 34.57
CA ASN A 445 -20.65 -41.54 33.18
C ASN A 445 -19.19 -41.99 33.01
N TYR A 446 -18.31 -41.71 33.97
CA TYR A 446 -16.93 -42.22 33.97
C TYR A 446 -16.89 -43.67 34.45
N LEU A 447 -17.67 -44.00 35.49
CA LEU A 447 -17.81 -45.38 36.00
C LEU A 447 -18.48 -46.32 34.98
N LEU A 448 -19.44 -45.81 34.21
CA LEU A 448 -20.19 -46.59 33.22
C LEU A 448 -19.55 -46.60 31.82
N SER A 449 -18.50 -45.82 31.56
CA SER A 449 -17.90 -45.75 30.22
C SER A 449 -17.34 -47.08 29.71
N PRO A 450 -16.61 -47.90 30.51
CA PRO A 450 -16.03 -49.14 30.00
C PRO A 450 -17.12 -50.14 29.61
N ILE A 451 -18.21 -50.21 30.40
CA ILE A 451 -19.34 -51.13 30.15
C ILE A 451 -20.04 -50.79 28.84
N ARG A 452 -20.17 -49.49 28.52
CA ARG A 452 -20.77 -49.02 27.27
C ARG A 452 -19.88 -49.28 26.05
N GLU A 453 -18.58 -49.11 26.21
CA GLU A 453 -17.60 -49.36 25.16
C GLU A 453 -17.63 -50.83 24.73
N TYR A 454 -17.60 -51.76 25.70
CA TYR A 454 -17.75 -53.20 25.44
C TYR A 454 -19.12 -53.58 24.85
N GLN A 455 -20.22 -52.95 25.26
CA GLN A 455 -21.54 -53.19 24.62
C GLN A 455 -21.57 -52.71 23.16
N SER A 456 -20.88 -51.62 22.84
CA SER A 456 -20.84 -51.08 21.47
C SER A 456 -19.90 -51.84 20.54
N GLU A 457 -18.81 -52.43 21.05
CA GLU A 457 -17.90 -53.28 20.28
C GLU A 457 -18.43 -54.71 20.13
N ALA A 458 -19.06 -55.29 21.16
CA ALA A 458 -19.54 -56.69 21.13
C ALA A 458 -20.78 -56.91 20.23
N LEU A 459 -21.49 -55.85 19.83
CA LEU A 459 -22.65 -55.92 18.93
C LEU A 459 -22.34 -55.53 17.48
N ARG A 460 -21.06 -55.37 17.13
CA ARG A 460 -20.61 -55.11 15.76
C ARG A 460 -19.51 -56.09 15.37
N GLU A 461 -19.90 -57.11 14.62
CA GLU A 461 -18.97 -57.97 13.88
C GLU A 461 -18.43 -57.20 12.67
N ARG A 462 -17.17 -57.47 12.29
CA ARG A 462 -16.46 -56.81 11.19
C ARG A 462 -17.00 -57.17 9.81
#